data_AF-A0A947WZ98-F1
#
_entry.id   AF-A0A947WZ98-F1
#
_cell.length_a   1.000
_cell.length_b   1.000
_cell.length_c   1.000
_cell.angle_alpha   90.00
_cell.angle_beta   90.00
_cell.angle_gamma   90.00
#
_symmetry.space_group_name_H-M   'P 1'
#
loop_
_entity.id
_entity.type
_entity.pdbx_description
1 polymer ?
#
loop_
_entity_poly.entity_id
_entity_poly.type
_entity_poly.pdbx_seq_one_letter_code
_entity_poly.pdbx_strand_id
1 'polypeptide(L)'
;GFYAKFTVLNAALQAGHLSLVIAAVIFSLIGAFYYLRIVKLMYFDAPESHEKVYMQPDSTLLISINGLAVLMLGIMPNTLMAICAASVQQSLLLP
;
A
#
# COMPACT_ATOMS: atom_id res chain seq x y z
N GLY A 1 -2.79 -0.22 0.44
CA GLY A 1 -2.25 1.08 0.88
C GLY A 1 -2.24 1.18 2.39
N PHE A 2 -1.66 2.26 2.95
CA PHE A 2 -1.60 2.52 4.39
C PHE A 2 -2.97 2.83 4.99
N TYR A 3 -3.68 3.81 4.41
CA TYR A 3 -4.99 4.25 4.90
C TYR A 3 -6.03 3.14 4.98
N ALA A 4 -6.17 2.32 3.93
CA ALA A 4 -7.10 1.18 3.94
C ALA A 4 -6.81 0.21 5.11
N LYS A 5 -5.53 -0.14 5.33
CA LYS A 5 -5.13 -1.00 6.46
C LYS A 5 -5.44 -0.33 7.80
N PHE A 6 -5.09 0.95 7.94
CA PHE A 6 -5.35 1.71 9.16
C PHE A 6 -6.84 1.78 9.49
N THR A 7 -7.71 2.06 8.51
CA THR A 7 -9.16 2.10 8.69
C THR A 7 -9.72 0.74 9.15
N VAL A 8 -9.27 -0.37 8.55
CA VAL A 8 -9.69 -1.72 8.95
C VAL A 8 -9.24 -2.05 10.38
N LEU A 9 -7.98 -1.75 10.72
CA LEU A 9 -7.46 -1.96 12.08
C LEU A 9 -8.21 -1.11 13.10
N ASN A 10 -8.51 0.15 12.77
CA ASN A 10 -9.26 1.04 13.65
C ASN A 10 -10.72 0.56 13.84
N ALA A 11 -11.35 0.04 12.78
CA ALA A 11 -12.69 -0.56 12.88
C ALA A 11 -12.68 -1.82 13.76
N ALA A 12 -11.69 -2.70 13.59
CA ALA A 12 -11.54 -3.90 14.41
C ALA A 12 -11.24 -3.57 15.89
N LEU A 13 -10.45 -2.53 16.14
CA LEU A 13 -10.17 -2.03 17.49
C LEU A 13 -11.45 -1.50 18.15
N GLN A 14 -12.24 -0.70 17.44
CA GLN A 14 -13.53 -0.19 17.94
C GLN A 14 -14.56 -1.29 18.17
N ALA A 15 -14.50 -2.39 17.41
CA ALA A 15 -15.29 -3.60 17.65
C ALA A 15 -14.78 -4.46 18.82
N GLY A 16 -13.71 -4.04 19.52
CA GLY A 16 -13.16 -4.74 20.69
C GLY A 16 -12.18 -5.88 20.37
N HIS A 17 -11.79 -6.07 19.11
CA HIS A 17 -10.92 -7.16 18.67
C HIS A 17 -9.42 -6.84 18.83
N LEU A 18 -8.99 -6.50 20.04
CA LEU A 18 -7.61 -6.09 20.32
C LEU A 18 -6.56 -7.15 19.91
N SER A 19 -6.82 -8.43 20.18
CA SER A 19 -5.89 -9.52 19.85
C SER A 19 -5.63 -9.62 18.34
N LEU A 20 -6.69 -9.48 17.52
CA LEU A 20 -6.58 -9.50 16.06
C LEU A 20 -5.83 -8.27 15.54
N VAL A 21 -6.07 -7.09 16.12
CA VAL A 21 -5.37 -5.86 15.76
C VAL A 21 -3.87 -6.00 16.01
N ILE A 22 -3.48 -6.52 17.18
CA ILE A 22 -2.07 -6.76 17.53
C ILE A 22 -1.44 -7.74 16.54
N ALA A 23 -2.10 -8.88 16.29
CA ALA A 23 -1.61 -9.87 15.33
C ALA A 23 -1.42 -9.27 13.92
N ALA A 24 -2.40 -8.51 13.44
CA ALA A 24 -2.33 -7.86 12.13
C ALA A 24 -1.21 -6.81 12.04
N VAL A 25 -0.95 -6.06 13.11
CA VAL A 25 0.18 -5.11 13.17
C VAL A 25 1.51 -5.87 13.13
N ILE A 26 1.67 -6.95 13.89
CA ILE A 26 2.89 -7.78 13.86
C ILE A 26 3.14 -8.34 12.46
N PHE A 27 2.11 -8.92 11.81
CA PHE A 27 2.25 -9.38 10.41
C PHE A 27 2.60 -8.25 9.45
N SER A 28 2.08 -7.05 9.68
CA SER A 28 2.45 -5.87 8.90
C SER A 28 3.93 -5.50 9.08
N LEU A 29 4.49 -5.62 10.29
CA LEU A 29 5.90 -5.35 10.56
C LEU A 29 6.81 -6.41 9.90
N ILE A 30 6.41 -7.68 9.94
CA ILE A 30 7.11 -8.75 9.22
C ILE A 30 7.15 -8.44 7.72
N GLY A 31 6.02 -8.02 7.13
CA GLY A 31 5.98 -7.57 5.73
C GLY A 31 6.86 -6.35 5.47
N ALA A 32 6.86 -5.37 6.38
CA ALA A 32 7.69 -4.18 6.27
C ALA A 32 9.18 -4.50 6.23
N PHE A 33 9.65 -5.50 6.99
CA PHE A 33 11.03 -5.97 6.94
C PHE A 33 11.46 -6.39 5.52
N TYR A 34 10.62 -7.17 4.82
CA TYR A 34 10.93 -7.59 3.45
C TYR A 34 10.93 -6.41 2.46
N TYR A 35 10.01 -5.47 2.59
CA TYR A 35 9.99 -4.28 1.74
C TYR A 35 11.18 -3.36 1.99
N LEU A 36 11.53 -3.10 3.25
CA LEU A 36 12.68 -2.27 3.61
C LEU A 36 14.00 -2.91 3.14
N ARG A 37 14.09 -4.25 3.11
CA ARG A 37 15.26 -4.94 2.55
C ARG A 37 15.47 -4.59 1.08
N ILE A 38 14.41 -4.49 0.28
CA ILE A 38 14.50 -4.09 -1.13
C ILE A 38 14.93 -2.62 -1.25
N VAL A 39 14.34 -1.72 -0.45
CA VAL A 39 14.75 -0.31 -0.43
C VAL A 39 16.23 -0.18 -0.06
N LYS A 40 16.68 -0.96 0.92
CA LYS A 40 18.08 -1.03 1.34
C LYS A 40 18.99 -1.45 0.19
N LEU A 41 18.64 -2.52 -0.52
CA LEU A 41 19.37 -3.00 -1.70
C LEU A 41 19.41 -1.95 -2.82
N MET A 42 18.33 -1.22 -3.06
CA MET A 42 18.24 -0.25 -4.16
C MET A 42 19.02 1.04 -3.92
N TYR A 43 19.07 1.53 -2.68
CA TYR A 43 19.63 2.86 -2.37
C TYR A 43 20.94 2.85 -1.58
N PHE A 44 21.26 1.76 -0.88
CA PHE A 44 22.41 1.73 0.04
C PHE A 44 23.49 0.71 -0.34
N ASP A 45 23.15 -0.36 -1.05
CA ASP A 45 24.13 -1.36 -1.46
C ASP A 45 24.84 -0.94 -2.76
N ALA A 46 26.11 -1.31 -2.88
CA ALA A 46 26.88 -1.02 -4.08
C ALA A 46 26.35 -1.85 -5.27
N PRO A 47 26.29 -1.27 -6.48
CA PRO A 47 25.85 -2.00 -7.65
C PRO A 47 26.83 -3.13 -7.99
N GLU A 48 26.30 -4.32 -8.29
CA GLU A 48 27.10 -5.47 -8.73
C GLU A 48 27.59 -5.31 -10.18
N SER A 49 26.89 -4.50 -10.99
CA SER A 49 27.24 -4.21 -12.38
C SER A 49 26.91 -2.75 -12.71
N HIS A 50 27.78 -2.13 -13.51
CA HIS A 50 27.56 -0.79 -14.07
C HIS A 50 26.98 -0.82 -15.50
N GLU A 51 26.58 -2.00 -15.99
CA GLU A 51 25.89 -2.10 -17.27
C GLU A 51 24.59 -1.28 -17.24
N LYS A 52 24.32 -0.60 -18.36
CA LYS A 52 23.09 0.17 -18.48
C LYS A 52 21.91 -0.78 -18.52
N VAL A 53 21.00 -0.64 -17.56
CA VAL A 53 19.70 -1.31 -17.60
C VAL A 53 18.87 -0.68 -18.71
N TYR A 54 18.65 -1.43 -19.79
CA TYR A 54 17.77 -1.02 -20.88
C TYR A 54 16.33 -1.39 -20.52
N MET A 55 15.50 -0.37 -20.31
CA MET A 55 14.06 -0.55 -20.12
C MET A 55 13.33 -0.01 -21.34
N GLN A 56 12.37 -0.79 -21.86
CA GLN A 56 11.55 -0.36 -22.99
C GLN A 56 10.78 0.93 -22.59
N PRO A 57 10.70 1.95 -23.47
CA PRO A 57 10.08 3.25 -23.14
C PRO A 57 8.66 3.11 -22.58
N ASP A 58 7.88 2.16 -23.12
CA ASP A 58 6.51 1.90 -22.67
C ASP A 58 6.46 1.43 -21.22
N SER A 59 7.36 0.55 -20.82
CA SER A 59 7.47 0.05 -19.44
C SER A 59 7.84 1.16 -18.46
N THR A 60 8.77 2.04 -18.85
CA THR A 60 9.16 3.20 -18.05
C THR A 60 8.00 4.15 -17.82
N LEU A 61 7.23 4.43 -18.87
CA LEU A 61 6.06 5.30 -18.78
C LEU A 61 4.98 4.69 -17.86
N LEU A 62 4.69 3.39 -18.03
CA LEU A 62 3.70 2.69 -17.20
C LEU A 62 4.08 2.65 -15.72
N ILE A 63 5.35 2.34 -15.40
CA ILE A 63 5.84 2.31 -14.01
C ILE A 63 5.80 3.71 -13.41
N SER A 64 6.17 4.74 -14.18
CA SER A 64 6.15 6.13 -13.72
C SER A 64 4.74 6.61 -13.41
N ILE A 65 3.77 6.34 -14.30
CA ILE A 65 2.37 6.68 -14.09
C ILE A 65 1.81 5.93 -12.88
N ASN A 66 2.09 4.63 -12.77
CA ASN A 66 1.63 3.83 -11.63
C ASN A 66 2.20 4.35 -10.30
N GLY A 67 3.50 4.63 -10.25
CA GLY A 67 4.15 5.20 -9.08
C GLY A 67 3.56 6.55 -8.69
N LEU A 68 3.35 7.45 -9.66
CA LEU A 68 2.69 8.74 -9.43
C LEU A 68 1.25 8.56 -8.92
N ALA A 69 0.49 7.64 -9.50
CA ALA A 69 -0.87 7.35 -9.03
C ALA A 69 -0.88 6.84 -7.59
N VAL A 70 0.04 5.92 -7.23
CA VAL A 70 0.16 5.44 -5.85
C VAL A 70 0.54 6.57 -4.88
N LEU A 71 1.43 7.48 -5.27
CA LEU A 71 1.80 8.63 -4.45
C LEU A 71 0.62 9.61 -4.27
N MET A 72 -0.04 9.98 -5.38
CA MET A 72 -1.19 10.87 -5.36
C MET A 72 -2.33 10.33 -4.50
N LEU A 73 -2.72 9.06 -4.72
CA LEU A 73 -3.76 8.39 -3.93
C LEU A 73 -3.32 8.13 -2.49
N GLY A 74 -2.01 8.00 -2.25
CA GLY A 74 -1.44 7.85 -0.93
C GLY A 74 -1.53 9.13 -0.10
N ILE A 75 -1.26 10.29 -0.71
CA ILE A 75 -1.31 11.61 -0.05
C ILE A 75 -2.76 12.08 0.13
N MET A 76 -3.61 11.87 -0.87
CA MET A 76 -5.02 12.29 -0.85
C MET A 76 -5.98 11.10 -1.00
N PRO A 77 -6.09 10.23 0.03
CA PRO A 77 -6.91 9.02 -0.05
C PRO A 77 -8.42 9.29 0.06
N ASN A 78 -8.82 10.50 0.48
CA ASN A 78 -10.18 10.77 0.97
C ASN A 78 -11.26 10.53 -0.09
N THR A 79 -11.02 10.95 -1.33
CA THR A 79 -11.97 10.74 -2.44
C THR A 79 -12.17 9.26 -2.73
N LEU A 80 -11.08 8.49 -2.83
CA LEU A 80 -11.13 7.05 -3.08
C LEU A 80 -11.83 6.31 -1.93
N MET A 81 -11.48 6.64 -0.67
CA MET A 81 -12.09 6.04 0.51
C MET A 81 -13.60 6.33 0.60
N ALA A 82 -14.02 7.55 0.25
CA ALA A 82 -15.44 7.92 0.24
C ALA A 82 -16.23 7.12 -0.79
N ILE A 83 -15.68 6.93 -1.99
CA ILE A 83 -16.31 6.09 -3.03
C ILE A 83 -16.44 4.65 -2.53
N CYS A 84 -15.37 4.07 -1.96
CA CYS A 84 -15.43 2.72 -1.41
C CYS A 84 -16.49 2.57 -0.31
N ALA A 85 -16.60 3.55 0.60
CA ALA A 85 -17.60 3.54 1.65
C ALA A 85 -19.03 3.59 1.09
N ALA A 86 -19.28 4.49 0.12
CA ALA A 86 -20.56 4.59 -0.55
C ALA A 86 -20.94 3.28 -1.28
N SER A 87 -19.98 2.66 -1.98
CA SER A 87 -20.20 1.38 -2.64
C SER A 87 -20.55 0.26 -1.67
N VAL A 88 -19.82 0.13 -0.55
CA VAL A 88 -20.11 -0.89 0.47
C VAL A 88 -21.51 -0.68 1.07
N GLN A 89 -21.86 0.56 1.40
CA GLN A 89 -23.19 0.87 1.95
C GLN A 89 -24.30 0.52 0.96
N GLN A 90 -24.11 0.84 -0.33
CA GLN A 90 -25.08 0.52 -1.37
C GLN A 90 -25.22 -1.00 -1.58
N SER A 91 -24.13 -1.76 -1.52
CA SER A 91 -24.16 -3.22 -1.59
C SER A 91 -24.89 -3.88 -0.41
N LEU A 92 -24.88 -3.27 0.77
CA LEU A 92 -25.60 -3.79 1.95
C LEU A 92 -27.11 -3.45 1.93
N LEU A 93 -27.51 -2.45 1.15
CA LEU A 93 -28.90 -1.99 1.03
C LEU A 93 -29.65 -2.65 -0.13
N LEU A 94 -28.93 -3.27 -1.06
CA LEU A 94 -29.51 -4.11 -2.12
C LEU A 94 -29.69 -5.54 -1.55
N PRO A 95 -30.92 -6.04 -1.38
CA PRO A 95 -31.19 -7.40 -0.91
C PRO A 95 -30.74 -8.48 -1.91
#